data_AF-A0A8J9X649-F1
#
_entry.id   AF-A0A8J9X649-F1
#
_cell.length_a   1.000
_cell.length_b   1.000
_cell.length_c   1.000
_cell.angle_alpha   90.00
_cell.angle_beta   90.00
_cell.angle_gamma   90.00
#
_symmetry.space_group_name_H-M   'P 1'
#
loop_
_entity.id
_entity.type
_entity.pdbx_description
1 polymer ?
#
loop_
_entity_poly.entity_id
_entity_poly.type
_entity_poly.pdbx_seq_one_letter_code
_entity_poly.pdbx_strand_id
1 'polypeptide(L)'
;VARLVARRLFQKQTAPWEERRFLARWQSELPGVGHIYTVHVAMLRGLAIRNEGSSTERSVSDRASTVTVPEEATWRYLAADQVVVRSHEHADPTTTGYPTESYFDVLFQTQSLWTLDALQPYLDYLVVETATTQADLLLRHTKLIIRTDPLTGATLQFFTKR
;
A
#
# COMPACT_ATOMS: atom_id res chain seq x y z
N VAL A 1 -18.05 3.56 8.92
CA VAL A 1 -18.85 3.33 7.68
C VAL A 1 -18.00 3.43 6.41
N ALA A 2 -17.34 4.55 6.14
CA ALA A 2 -16.58 4.72 4.89
C ALA A 2 -15.54 3.64 4.61
N ARG A 3 -14.70 3.28 5.58
CA ARG A 3 -13.68 2.21 5.44
C ARG A 3 -14.29 0.84 5.08
N LEU A 4 -15.50 0.54 5.56
CA LEU A 4 -16.22 -0.69 5.22
C LEU A 4 -16.69 -0.68 3.76
N VAL A 5 -17.18 0.47 3.27
CA VAL A 5 -17.56 0.64 1.85
C VAL A 5 -16.33 0.50 0.95
N ALA A 6 -15.21 1.15 1.29
CA ALA A 6 -13.94 0.97 0.57
C ALA A 6 -13.51 -0.50 0.52
N ARG A 7 -13.57 -1.21 1.66
CA ARG A 7 -13.23 -2.63 1.70
C ARG A 7 -14.08 -3.45 0.73
N ARG A 8 -15.40 -3.23 0.71
CA ARG A 8 -16.30 -3.93 -0.21
C ARG A 8 -15.99 -3.61 -1.68
N LEU A 9 -15.65 -2.37 -1.99
CA LEU A 9 -15.24 -1.95 -3.34
C LEU A 9 -13.95 -2.65 -3.77
N PHE A 10 -12.96 -2.71 -2.89
CA PHE A 10 -11.71 -3.41 -3.16
C PHE A 10 -11.86 -4.93 -3.21
N GLN A 11 -12.77 -5.53 -2.44
CA GLN A 11 -13.06 -6.97 -2.54
C GLN A 11 -13.65 -7.36 -3.90
N LYS A 12 -14.31 -6.43 -4.59
CA LYS A 12 -14.84 -6.61 -5.96
C LYS A 12 -13.83 -6.23 -7.05
N GLN A 13 -12.59 -5.90 -6.67
CA GLN A 13 -11.57 -5.44 -7.59
C GLN A 13 -11.06 -6.57 -8.47
N THR A 14 -11.15 -6.41 -9.78
CA THR A 14 -10.52 -7.31 -10.77
C THR A 14 -9.20 -6.77 -11.31
N ALA A 15 -9.01 -5.44 -11.28
CA ALA A 15 -7.80 -4.74 -11.70
C ALA A 15 -7.52 -3.53 -10.78
N PRO A 16 -6.27 -3.05 -10.65
CA PRO A 16 -5.95 -1.84 -9.89
C PRO A 16 -6.87 -0.67 -10.22
N TRP A 17 -7.35 0.04 -9.19
CA TRP A 17 -8.25 1.18 -9.38
C TRP A 17 -7.44 2.45 -9.61
N GLU A 18 -7.76 3.20 -10.65
CA GLU A 18 -7.29 4.60 -10.76
C GLU A 18 -7.82 5.42 -9.57
N GLU A 19 -6.94 6.22 -8.95
CA GLU A 19 -7.24 6.95 -7.72
C GLU A 19 -8.49 7.82 -7.81
N ARG A 20 -8.63 8.64 -8.88
CA ARG A 20 -9.77 9.55 -9.02
C ARG A 20 -11.08 8.79 -9.21
N ARG A 21 -11.05 7.75 -10.04
CA ARG A 21 -12.24 6.90 -10.28
C ARG A 21 -12.67 6.18 -9.02
N PHE A 22 -11.71 5.68 -8.24
CA PHE A 22 -11.99 5.04 -6.96
C PHE A 22 -12.62 6.00 -5.97
N LEU A 23 -12.02 7.19 -5.77
CA LEU A 23 -12.53 8.18 -4.82
C LEU A 23 -13.94 8.65 -5.17
N ALA A 24 -14.21 8.91 -6.45
CA ALA A 24 -15.54 9.30 -6.93
C ALA A 24 -16.58 8.19 -6.65
N ARG A 25 -16.24 6.94 -6.97
CA ARG A 25 -17.13 5.80 -6.71
C ARG A 25 -17.34 5.57 -5.22
N TRP A 26 -16.26 5.59 -4.44
CA TRP A 26 -16.33 5.42 -2.99
C TRP A 26 -17.22 6.49 -2.34
N GLN A 27 -17.06 7.75 -2.72
CA GLN A 27 -17.91 8.85 -2.24
C GLN A 27 -19.38 8.64 -2.63
N SER A 28 -19.67 8.15 -3.84
CA SER A 28 -21.04 7.90 -4.32
C SER A 28 -21.76 6.74 -3.61
N GLU A 29 -21.02 5.75 -3.10
CA GLU A 29 -21.58 4.58 -2.41
C GLU A 29 -21.75 4.80 -0.88
N LEU A 30 -21.44 6.00 -0.37
CA LEU A 30 -21.68 6.34 1.03
C LEU A 30 -23.16 6.68 1.28
N PRO A 31 -23.80 6.08 2.30
CA PRO A 31 -25.17 6.43 2.65
C PRO A 31 -25.23 7.82 3.30
N GLY A 32 -26.06 8.70 2.75
CA GLY A 32 -26.34 10.04 3.29
C GLY A 32 -26.35 11.11 2.20
N VAL A 33 -27.48 11.83 2.06
CA VAL A 33 -27.57 13.04 1.23
C VAL A 33 -26.90 14.18 2.00
N GLY A 34 -25.97 14.90 1.36
CA GLY A 34 -25.23 16.00 1.98
C GLY A 34 -23.97 15.56 2.73
N HIS A 35 -23.04 16.50 2.90
CA HIS A 35 -21.62 16.39 3.30
C HIS A 35 -21.27 15.67 4.64
N ILE A 36 -22.07 14.72 5.12
CA ILE A 36 -21.85 14.04 6.42
C ILE A 36 -20.56 13.22 6.41
N TYR A 37 -20.20 12.64 5.26
CA TYR A 37 -19.00 11.82 5.12
C TYR A 37 -18.14 12.31 3.95
N THR A 38 -16.89 12.66 4.23
CA THR A 38 -15.87 12.94 3.22
C THR A 38 -14.84 11.82 3.22
N VAL A 39 -14.56 11.25 2.05
CA VAL A 39 -13.51 10.24 1.90
C VAL A 39 -12.16 10.88 1.65
N HIS A 40 -11.11 10.28 2.22
CA HIS A 40 -9.74 10.70 2.03
C HIS A 40 -8.85 9.49 1.77
N VAL A 41 -7.82 9.68 0.94
CA VAL A 41 -6.83 8.63 0.62
C VAL A 41 -6.16 8.06 1.87
N ALA A 42 -5.91 8.89 2.89
CA ALA A 42 -5.33 8.45 4.16
C ALA A 42 -6.16 7.35 4.86
N MET A 43 -7.48 7.30 4.64
CA MET A 43 -8.34 6.27 5.20
C MET A 43 -8.13 4.87 4.56
N LEU A 44 -7.40 4.79 3.45
CA LEU A 44 -7.03 3.53 2.77
C LEU A 44 -5.77 2.87 3.35
N ARG A 45 -5.07 3.54 4.27
CA ARG A 45 -3.89 2.98 4.96
C ARG A 45 -4.24 1.63 5.60
N GLY A 46 -3.48 0.59 5.26
CA GLY A 46 -3.68 -0.79 5.74
C GLY A 46 -4.88 -1.53 5.13
N LEU A 47 -5.52 -0.94 4.12
CA LEU A 47 -6.61 -1.55 3.34
C LEU A 47 -6.21 -1.74 1.87
N ALA A 48 -5.49 -0.77 1.33
CA ALA A 48 -4.99 -0.78 -0.03
C ALA A 48 -3.61 -0.12 -0.08
N ILE A 49 -2.86 -0.48 -1.11
CA ILE A 49 -1.55 0.10 -1.41
C ILE A 49 -1.61 0.87 -2.72
N ARG A 50 -0.79 1.91 -2.79
CA ARG A 50 -0.65 2.76 -3.96
C ARG A 50 0.49 2.22 -4.81
N ASN A 51 0.16 1.81 -6.03
CA ASN A 51 1.14 1.62 -7.08
C ASN A 51 1.37 3.01 -7.69
N GLU A 52 2.54 3.57 -7.46
CA GLU A 52 2.99 4.70 -8.27
C GLU A 52 3.23 4.15 -9.66
N GLY A 53 2.45 4.62 -10.65
CA GLY A 53 2.68 4.26 -12.04
C GLY A 53 4.14 4.52 -12.34
N SER A 54 4.88 3.48 -12.73
CA SER A 54 6.25 3.67 -13.17
C SER A 54 6.19 4.68 -14.28
N SER A 55 6.81 5.85 -14.13
CA SER A 55 6.87 6.87 -15.18
C SER A 55 7.51 6.24 -16.42
N THR A 56 6.69 5.59 -17.23
CA THR A 56 7.10 4.91 -18.43
C THR A 56 6.90 5.96 -19.49
N GLU A 57 8.00 6.56 -19.92
CA GLU A 57 8.01 7.44 -21.09
C GLU A 57 7.44 6.65 -22.27
N ARG A 58 6.12 6.74 -22.49
CA ARG A 58 5.52 6.31 -23.75
C ARG A 58 5.96 7.32 -24.79
N SER A 59 7.06 7.02 -25.47
CA SER A 59 7.42 7.64 -26.74
C SER A 59 6.35 7.28 -27.77
N VAL A 60 5.32 8.12 -27.89
CA VAL A 60 4.47 8.13 -29.07
C VAL A 60 5.21 8.97 -30.09
N SER A 61 5.88 8.30 -31.02
CA SER A 61 6.49 8.93 -32.18
C SER A 61 5.38 9.38 -33.12
N ASP A 62 4.89 10.60 -32.94
CA ASP A 62 4.50 11.42 -34.07
C ASP A 62 4.76 12.90 -33.77
N ARG A 63 5.58 13.48 -34.65
CA ARG A 63 5.90 14.89 -34.86
C ARG A 63 4.98 15.89 -34.10
N ALA A 64 5.59 16.60 -33.14
CA ALA A 64 5.10 17.76 -32.36
C ALA A 64 4.56 17.46 -30.94
N SER A 65 5.27 18.02 -29.95
CA SER A 65 4.91 18.11 -28.52
C SER A 65 4.74 16.78 -27.77
N THR A 66 5.82 16.31 -27.16
CA THR A 66 5.77 15.31 -26.07
C THR A 66 5.06 15.92 -24.86
N VAL A 67 3.76 15.69 -24.76
CA VAL A 67 3.01 15.92 -23.51
C VAL A 67 3.26 14.71 -22.63
N THR A 68 4.11 14.85 -21.62
CA THR A 68 4.23 13.89 -20.51
C THR A 68 2.92 13.90 -19.74
N VAL A 69 2.02 12.96 -20.05
CA VAL A 69 0.82 12.73 -19.23
C VAL A 69 1.28 11.96 -18.00
N PRO A 70 1.18 12.51 -16.78
CA PRO A 70 1.52 11.77 -15.57
C PRO A 70 0.59 10.56 -15.47
N GLU A 71 1.18 9.36 -15.40
CA GLU A 71 0.42 8.13 -15.21
C GLU A 71 -0.35 8.22 -13.89
N GLU A 72 -1.68 8.04 -13.95
CA GLU A 72 -2.52 8.17 -12.77
C GLU A 72 -2.17 7.08 -11.75
N ALA A 73 -1.97 7.48 -10.49
CA ALA A 73 -1.69 6.53 -9.43
C ALA A 73 -2.82 5.49 -9.32
N THR A 74 -2.45 4.22 -9.21
CA THR A 74 -3.41 3.13 -9.07
C THR A 74 -3.35 2.53 -7.67
N TRP A 75 -4.50 2.04 -7.20
CA TRP A 75 -4.67 1.46 -5.87
C TRP A 75 -5.04 -0.01 -5.99
N ARG A 76 -4.31 -0.86 -5.27
CA ARG A 76 -4.55 -2.31 -5.22
C ARG A 76 -4.93 -2.73 -3.82
N TYR A 77 -5.88 -3.64 -3.72
CA TYR A 77 -6.27 -4.22 -2.44
C TYR A 77 -5.11 -4.97 -1.78
N LEU A 78 -4.84 -4.62 -0.53
CA LEU A 78 -3.92 -5.33 0.35
C LEU A 78 -4.34 -4.99 1.77
N ALA A 79 -5.35 -5.69 2.28
CA ALA A 79 -5.76 -5.48 3.66
C ALA A 79 -4.84 -6.25 4.61
N ALA A 80 -4.57 -5.70 5.79
CA ALA A 80 -3.68 -6.33 6.76
C ALA A 80 -4.08 -7.78 7.08
N ASP A 81 -5.38 -8.06 7.24
CA ASP A 81 -5.92 -9.41 7.46
C ASP A 81 -5.66 -10.38 6.30
N GLN A 82 -5.62 -9.88 5.06
CA GLN A 82 -5.25 -10.71 3.92
C GLN A 82 -3.76 -11.10 3.95
N VAL A 83 -2.91 -10.18 4.41
CA VAL A 83 -1.48 -10.46 4.60
C VAL A 83 -1.29 -11.52 5.68
N VAL A 84 -2.06 -11.46 6.77
CA VAL A 84 -2.07 -12.48 7.84
C VAL A 84 -2.35 -13.85 7.24
N VAL A 85 -3.49 -14.01 6.56
CA VAL A 85 -3.88 -15.31 5.98
C VAL A 85 -2.81 -15.85 5.06
N ARG A 86 -2.31 -15.03 4.12
CA ARG A 86 -1.26 -15.43 3.18
C ARG A 86 0.06 -15.77 3.89
N SER A 87 0.39 -15.07 4.98
CA SER A 87 1.61 -15.33 5.73
C SER A 87 1.58 -16.69 6.43
N HIS A 88 0.42 -17.10 6.94
CA HIS A 88 0.23 -18.43 7.51
C HIS A 88 0.25 -19.52 6.43
N GLU A 89 -0.32 -19.26 5.25
CA GLU A 89 -0.22 -20.18 4.10
C GLU A 89 1.21 -20.31 3.57
N HIS A 90 2.01 -19.24 3.67
CA HIS A 90 3.41 -19.20 3.24
C HIS A 90 4.41 -19.61 4.34
N ALA A 91 3.93 -19.91 5.55
CA ALA A 91 4.79 -20.29 6.66
C ALA A 91 5.31 -21.73 6.49
N ASP A 92 6.55 -21.95 6.94
CA ASP A 92 7.03 -23.32 7.13
C ASP A 92 6.13 -23.99 8.19
N PRO A 93 5.59 -25.20 7.93
CA PRO A 93 4.72 -25.92 8.86
C PRO A 93 5.38 -26.22 10.22
N THR A 94 6.71 -26.11 10.34
CA THR A 94 7.46 -26.26 11.59
C THR A 94 7.57 -24.97 12.40
N THR A 95 7.15 -23.82 11.84
CA THR A 95 7.17 -22.53 12.54
C THR A 95 6.20 -22.55 13.71
N THR A 96 6.72 -22.33 14.92
CA THR A 96 5.89 -22.18 16.13
C THR A 96 5.70 -20.70 16.44
N GLY A 97 4.45 -20.28 16.63
CA GLY A 97 4.08 -18.87 16.84
C GLY A 97 3.71 -18.13 15.55
N TYR A 98 3.65 -16.79 15.63
CA TYR A 98 3.23 -15.97 14.50
C TYR A 98 4.32 -15.93 13.40
N PRO A 99 3.99 -16.21 12.11
CA PRO A 99 4.96 -16.37 11.04
C PRO A 99 5.48 -15.03 10.52
N THR A 100 6.28 -14.36 11.35
CA THR A 100 6.74 -12.98 11.11
C THR A 100 7.57 -12.87 9.82
N GLU A 101 8.48 -13.81 9.55
CA GLU A 101 9.25 -13.81 8.30
C GLU A 101 8.34 -13.93 7.09
N SER A 102 7.46 -14.95 7.03
CA SER A 102 6.51 -15.11 5.93
C SER A 102 5.58 -13.91 5.76
N TYR A 103 5.26 -13.19 6.84
CA TYR A 103 4.48 -11.95 6.77
C TYR A 103 5.24 -10.83 6.05
N PHE A 104 6.52 -10.63 6.40
CA PHE A 104 7.39 -9.70 5.67
C PHE A 104 7.60 -10.14 4.22
N ASP A 105 7.73 -11.44 3.95
CA ASP A 105 7.84 -11.97 2.59
C ASP A 105 6.64 -11.57 1.74
N VAL A 106 5.42 -11.78 2.23
CA VAL A 106 4.19 -11.41 1.51
C VAL A 106 4.12 -9.90 1.27
N LEU A 107 4.46 -9.07 2.26
CA LEU A 107 4.47 -7.61 2.11
C LEU A 107 5.45 -7.15 1.03
N PHE A 108 6.69 -7.63 1.09
CA PHE A 108 7.78 -7.18 0.24
C PHE A 108 7.77 -7.81 -1.17
N GLN A 109 7.15 -8.98 -1.33
CA GLN A 109 6.77 -9.53 -2.64
C GLN A 109 5.68 -8.69 -3.30
N THR A 110 4.73 -8.19 -2.50
CA THR A 110 3.63 -7.38 -3.03
C THR A 110 4.13 -6.00 -3.48
N GLN A 111 5.02 -5.38 -2.71
CA GLN A 111 5.64 -4.11 -3.01
C GLN A 111 7.07 -4.09 -2.44
N SER A 112 8.08 -3.83 -3.26
CA SER A 112 9.48 -3.96 -2.84
C SER A 112 9.99 -2.83 -1.96
N LEU A 113 9.38 -1.64 -2.06
CA LEU A 113 9.79 -0.43 -1.35
C LEU A 113 8.61 0.23 -0.64
N TRP A 114 8.78 0.50 0.64
CA TRP A 114 7.73 1.05 1.49
C TRP A 114 8.19 2.31 2.20
N THR A 115 7.34 3.33 2.27
CA THR A 115 7.53 4.41 3.26
C THR A 115 7.06 3.94 4.63
N LEU A 116 7.54 4.57 5.70
CA LEU A 116 7.09 4.25 7.06
C LEU A 116 5.58 4.36 7.19
N ASP A 117 5.00 5.45 6.69
CA ASP A 117 3.56 5.73 6.70
C ASP A 117 2.71 4.64 6.04
N ALA A 118 3.21 4.06 4.93
CA ALA A 118 2.51 3.00 4.22
C ALA A 118 2.66 1.64 4.91
N LEU A 119 3.81 1.39 5.56
CA LEU A 119 4.12 0.15 6.26
C LEU A 119 3.52 0.09 7.67
N GLN A 120 3.37 1.24 8.33
CA GLN A 120 2.88 1.40 9.70
C GLN A 120 1.67 0.51 10.06
N PRO A 121 0.56 0.49 9.30
CA PRO A 121 -0.61 -0.29 9.69
C PRO A 121 -0.36 -1.81 9.71
N TYR A 122 0.63 -2.31 8.98
CA TYR A 122 1.02 -3.72 9.00
C TYR A 122 1.97 -4.03 10.18
N LEU A 123 2.81 -3.06 10.55
CA LEU A 123 3.67 -3.18 11.73
C LEU A 123 2.85 -3.11 13.02
N ASP A 124 1.86 -2.22 13.09
CA ASP A 124 0.96 -2.09 14.25
C ASP A 124 0.28 -3.44 14.56
N TYR A 125 -0.11 -4.17 13.51
CA TYR A 125 -0.66 -5.51 13.65
C TYR A 125 0.35 -6.49 14.25
N LEU A 126 1.58 -6.54 13.72
CA LEU A 126 2.64 -7.42 14.23
C LEU A 126 3.07 -7.09 15.66
N VAL A 127 3.13 -5.81 16.02
CA VAL A 127 3.47 -5.37 17.38
C VAL A 127 2.49 -5.97 18.40
N VAL A 128 1.20 -5.97 18.07
CA VAL A 128 0.16 -6.57 18.91
C VAL A 128 0.31 -8.09 18.99
N GLU A 129 0.50 -8.77 17.86
CA GLU A 129 0.54 -10.24 17.81
C GLU A 129 1.82 -10.85 18.38
N THR A 130 2.96 -10.18 18.21
CA THR A 130 4.28 -10.71 18.59
C THR A 130 4.78 -10.17 19.93
N ALA A 131 4.10 -9.17 20.51
CA ALA A 131 4.55 -8.40 21.67
C ALA A 131 5.97 -7.83 21.51
N THR A 132 6.39 -7.57 20.26
CA THR A 132 7.68 -6.93 19.94
C THR A 132 7.51 -5.47 19.61
N THR A 133 8.60 -4.69 19.63
CA THR A 133 8.54 -3.28 19.26
C THR A 133 8.61 -3.10 17.75
N GLN A 134 8.00 -2.02 17.25
CA GLN A 134 8.10 -1.64 15.85
C GLN A 134 9.57 -1.47 15.40
N ALA A 135 10.40 -0.87 16.26
CA ALA A 135 11.81 -0.66 15.98
C ALA A 135 12.56 -1.98 15.80
N ASP A 136 12.29 -2.98 16.65
CA ASP A 136 12.88 -4.32 16.53
C ASP A 136 12.45 -5.01 15.24
N LEU A 137 11.16 -4.94 14.88
CA LEU A 137 10.65 -5.52 13.63
C LEU A 137 11.35 -4.90 12.41
N LEU A 138 11.45 -3.58 12.37
CA LEU A 138 12.15 -2.89 11.28
C LEU A 138 13.64 -3.26 11.23
N LEU A 139 14.32 -3.29 12.37
CA LEU A 139 15.76 -3.58 12.43
C LEU A 139 16.08 -5.01 12.00
N ARG A 140 15.23 -5.97 12.35
CA ARG A 140 15.42 -7.41 12.05
C ARG A 140 15.06 -7.76 10.61
N HIS A 141 13.98 -7.22 10.07
CA HIS A 141 13.43 -7.69 8.78
C HIS A 141 13.61 -6.70 7.61
N THR A 142 14.08 -5.47 7.87
CA THR A 142 14.17 -4.44 6.81
C THR A 142 15.52 -3.71 6.76
N LYS A 143 15.83 -3.14 5.59
CA LYS A 143 16.93 -2.21 5.34
C LYS A 143 16.36 -0.85 4.99
N LEU A 144 16.92 0.21 5.59
CA LEU A 144 16.59 1.59 5.25
C LEU A 144 17.35 2.03 4.00
N ILE A 145 16.63 2.55 3.02
CA ILE A 145 17.14 3.19 1.81
C ILE A 145 16.71 4.64 1.84
N ILE A 146 17.66 5.54 1.64
CA ILE A 146 17.41 6.97 1.58
C ILE A 146 17.52 7.41 0.12
N ARG A 147 16.46 8.04 -0.41
CA ARG A 147 16.46 8.61 -1.76
C ARG A 147 16.25 10.11 -1.67
N THR A 148 17.09 10.86 -2.35
CA THR A 148 16.92 12.31 -2.48
C THR A 148 16.39 12.62 -3.86
N ASP A 149 15.28 13.33 -3.91
CA ASP A 149 14.74 13.86 -5.16
C ASP A 149 15.73 14.90 -5.72
N PRO A 150 16.27 14.69 -6.93
CA PRO A 150 17.26 15.60 -7.52
C PRO A 150 16.67 16.97 -7.91
N LEU A 151 15.34 17.08 -8.04
CA LEU A 151 14.65 18.32 -8.44
C LEU A 151 14.23 19.15 -7.24
N THR A 152 13.75 18.50 -6.18
CA THR A 152 13.26 19.19 -4.97
C THR A 152 14.26 19.20 -3.82
N GLY A 153 15.29 18.37 -3.87
CA GLY A 153 16.22 18.14 -2.77
C GLY A 153 15.58 17.39 -1.58
N ALA A 154 14.30 16.99 -1.69
CA ALA A 154 13.59 16.31 -0.62
C ALA A 154 14.14 14.90 -0.42
N THR A 155 14.47 14.56 0.83
CA THR A 155 14.95 13.24 1.19
C THR A 155 13.80 12.37 1.69
N LEU A 156 13.57 11.25 1.03
CA LEU A 156 12.56 10.26 1.38
C LEU A 156 13.22 8.98 1.89
N GLN A 157 12.61 8.41 2.92
CA GLN A 157 13.03 7.18 3.57
C GLN A 157 12.15 6.02 3.10
N PHE A 158 12.80 4.95 2.65
CA PHE A 158 12.15 3.73 2.19
C PHE A 158 12.71 2.53 2.95
N PHE A 159 11.87 1.55 3.21
CA PHE A 159 12.23 0.26 3.75
C PHE A 159 12.15 -0.78 2.63
N THR A 160 13.14 -1.66 2.55
CA THR A 160 13.15 -2.87 1.73
C THR A 160 13.38 -4.09 2.62
N LYS A 161 13.05 -5.29 2.15
CA LYS A 161 13.35 -6.54 2.88
C LYS A 161 14.87 -6.72 3.04
N ARG A 162 15.29 -7.27 4.18
CA ARG A 162 16.69 -7.65 4.41
C ARG A 162 17.16 -8.79 3.53
#